data_AF-A0A9N9B725-F1
#
_entry.id   AF-A0A9N9B725-F1
#
_cell.length_a   1.000
_cell.length_b   1.000
_cell.length_c   1.000
_cell.angle_alpha   90.00
_cell.angle_beta   90.00
_cell.angle_gamma   90.00
#
_symmetry.space_group_name_H-M   'P 1'
#
loop_
_entity.id
_entity.type
_entity.pdbx_description
1 polymer ?
#
loop_
_entity_poly.entity_id
_entity_poly.type
_entity_poly.pdbx_seq_one_letter_code
_entity_poly.pdbx_strand_id
1 'polypeptide(L)'
;MGTSRTTRSASQGTSATRSISQNTNDIHWKSLSPKTRQHIHDLILSSVPIDEKLETLQVPKTSKNSNFDYTKLHSQNRALELTLAQELEQISQMEMQLEHEKLQSLAIFRSDKKAVDSRNKMLQRNKLHPLLKEEVEDLVEIDEELIKFHFKPSLRDKSSCLYDPEKDDQLCEIEKSLSLHLRSIEKNTQTIDDLVNEIDEAENSLLQLMKNAGLDDKLVEKVCL
;
A
#
# COMPACT_ATOMS: atom_id res chain seq x y z
N MET A 1 -43.09 -47.77 -27.80
CA MET A 1 -43.79 -47.17 -26.65
C MET A 1 -42.78 -47.06 -25.51
N GLY A 2 -42.45 -45.82 -25.10
CA GLY A 2 -41.88 -45.51 -23.78
C GLY A 2 -40.39 -45.77 -23.56
N THR A 3 -39.51 -44.90 -24.07
CA THR A 3 -38.17 -44.70 -23.50
C THR A 3 -38.30 -43.89 -22.21
N SER A 4 -37.70 -44.33 -21.10
CA SER A 4 -37.47 -43.47 -19.93
C SER A 4 -36.03 -43.63 -19.43
N ARG A 5 -35.30 -42.54 -19.64
CA ARG A 5 -33.92 -42.26 -19.30
C ARG A 5 -33.96 -41.45 -18.01
N THR A 6 -33.45 -41.98 -16.89
CA THR A 6 -33.31 -41.22 -15.64
C THR A 6 -31.85 -40.80 -15.46
N THR A 7 -31.70 -39.53 -15.14
CA THR A 7 -30.52 -38.68 -15.33
C THR A 7 -29.58 -38.66 -14.15
N ARG A 8 -28.30 -38.44 -14.48
CA ARG A 8 -27.18 -38.06 -13.62
C ARG A 8 -27.52 -36.90 -12.68
N SER A 9 -27.17 -37.07 -11.40
CA SER A 9 -27.01 -36.01 -10.42
C SER A 9 -25.67 -35.30 -10.63
N ALA A 10 -25.72 -34.12 -11.25
CA ALA A 10 -24.61 -33.18 -11.31
C ALA A 10 -24.86 -32.10 -10.24
N SER A 11 -24.03 -32.09 -9.19
CA SER A 11 -23.94 -30.98 -8.25
C SER A 11 -23.23 -29.81 -8.94
N GLN A 12 -24.00 -28.89 -9.52
CA GLN A 12 -23.48 -27.59 -9.92
C GLN A 12 -23.35 -26.73 -8.68
N GLY A 13 -22.11 -26.41 -8.30
CA GLY A 13 -21.81 -25.30 -7.41
C GLY A 13 -22.21 -24.00 -8.09
N THR A 14 -23.20 -23.32 -7.53
CA THR A 14 -23.58 -21.97 -7.94
C THR A 14 -22.54 -21.01 -7.38
N SER A 15 -21.62 -20.55 -8.22
CA SER A 15 -20.83 -19.34 -7.98
C SER A 15 -21.79 -18.16 -7.94
N ALA A 16 -22.24 -17.80 -6.74
CA ALA A 16 -22.93 -16.54 -6.50
C ALA A 16 -21.90 -15.41 -6.63
N THR A 17 -21.80 -14.83 -7.83
CA THR A 17 -21.23 -13.49 -8.01
C THR A 17 -22.02 -12.53 -7.14
N ARG A 18 -21.40 -12.07 -6.05
CA ARG A 18 -21.93 -11.01 -5.18
C ARG A 18 -21.83 -9.71 -5.97
N SER A 19 -22.87 -9.41 -6.75
CA SER A 19 -23.06 -8.10 -7.36
C SER A 19 -23.18 -7.07 -6.24
N ILE A 20 -22.14 -6.27 -6.05
CA ILE A 20 -22.21 -5.06 -5.24
C ILE A 20 -23.14 -4.11 -5.99
N SER A 21 -24.38 -4.03 -5.53
CA SER A 21 -25.31 -2.99 -5.95
C SER A 21 -24.73 -1.66 -5.49
N GLN A 22 -24.14 -0.90 -6.41
CA GLN A 22 -23.88 0.51 -6.20
C GLN A 22 -25.25 1.19 -6.08
N ASN A 23 -25.69 1.42 -4.85
CA ASN A 23 -26.83 2.28 -4.58
C ASN A 23 -26.40 3.73 -4.83
N THR A 24 -26.34 4.13 -6.09
CA THR A 24 -26.25 5.55 -6.46
C THR A 24 -27.64 6.13 -6.25
N ASN A 25 -27.94 6.52 -5.00
CA ASN A 25 -28.99 7.49 -4.76
C ASN A 25 -28.57 8.76 -5.50
N ASP A 26 -29.11 8.93 -6.72
CA ASP A 26 -29.00 10.15 -7.50
C ASP A 26 -29.87 11.21 -6.80
N ILE A 27 -29.34 11.76 -5.70
CA ILE A 27 -30.00 12.81 -4.95
C ILE A 27 -29.83 14.08 -5.77
N HIS A 28 -30.82 14.36 -6.60
CA HIS A 28 -30.90 15.59 -7.36
C HIS A 28 -31.15 16.76 -6.38
N TRP A 29 -30.07 17.30 -5.80
CA TRP A 29 -30.14 18.47 -4.93
C TRP A 29 -30.66 19.66 -5.75
N LYS A 30 -31.93 20.02 -5.54
CA LYS A 30 -32.47 21.26 -6.11
C LYS A 30 -31.75 22.43 -5.46
N SER A 31 -31.15 23.29 -6.28
CA SER A 31 -30.57 24.55 -5.79
C SER A 31 -31.67 25.36 -5.10
N LEU A 32 -31.48 25.63 -3.81
CA LEU A 32 -32.41 26.43 -3.02
C LEU A 32 -32.56 27.81 -3.65
N SER A 33 -33.80 28.30 -3.73
CA SER A 33 -34.09 29.63 -4.24
C SER A 33 -33.35 30.69 -3.39
N PRO A 34 -32.93 31.83 -3.98
CA PRO A 34 -32.21 32.87 -3.24
C PRO A 34 -32.97 33.36 -2.00
N LYS A 35 -34.30 33.42 -2.07
CA LYS A 35 -35.17 33.79 -0.93
C LYS A 35 -35.14 32.74 0.17
N THR A 36 -35.14 31.46 -0.18
CA THR A 36 -35.05 30.36 0.79
C THR A 36 -33.66 30.32 1.43
N ARG A 37 -32.59 30.58 0.67
CA ARG A 37 -31.23 30.69 1.22
C ARG A 37 -31.12 31.84 2.20
N GLN A 38 -31.65 33.01 1.85
CA GLN A 38 -31.65 34.17 2.73
C GLN A 38 -32.46 33.90 4.01
N HIS A 39 -33.63 33.27 3.88
CA HIS A 39 -34.44 32.92 5.04
C HIS A 39 -33.74 31.92 5.97
N ILE A 40 -33.04 30.92 5.42
CA ILE A 40 -32.22 29.99 6.21
C ILE A 40 -31.06 30.72 6.88
N HIS A 41 -30.39 31.62 6.17
CA HIS A 41 -29.32 32.44 6.71
C HIS A 41 -29.80 33.35 7.86
N ASP A 42 -30.96 33.97 7.70
CA ASP A 42 -31.59 34.79 8.74
C ASP A 42 -32.03 33.94 9.93
N LEU A 43 -32.48 32.69 9.71
CA LEU A 43 -32.78 31.74 10.78
C LEU A 43 -31.52 31.33 11.56
N ILE A 44 -30.42 31.07 10.86
CA ILE A 44 -29.11 30.77 11.47
C ILE A 44 -28.63 31.97 12.29
N LEU A 45 -28.73 33.18 11.75
CA LEU A 45 -28.41 34.41 12.49
C LEU A 45 -29.34 34.64 13.69
N SER A 46 -30.62 34.27 13.60
CA SER A 46 -31.57 34.37 14.72
C SER A 46 -31.35 33.30 15.79
N SER A 47 -30.55 32.27 15.48
CA SER A 47 -30.23 31.16 16.39
C SER A 47 -29.11 31.47 17.38
N VAL A 48 -28.76 32.75 17.58
CA VAL A 48 -27.91 33.27 18.69
C VAL A 48 -28.13 32.59 20.05
N PRO A 49 -29.36 32.17 20.46
CA PRO A 49 -29.52 31.46 21.73
C PRO A 49 -28.84 30.09 21.80
N ILE A 50 -28.40 29.53 20.66
CA ILE A 50 -27.66 28.28 20.59
C ILE A 50 -26.19 28.54 20.91
N ASP A 51 -25.60 29.64 20.44
CA ASP A 51 -24.20 30.00 20.74
C ASP A 51 -23.99 30.26 22.24
N GLU A 52 -24.93 30.93 22.91
CA GLU A 52 -24.93 31.09 24.38
C GLU A 52 -25.04 29.75 25.12
N LYS A 53 -25.81 28.79 24.57
CA LYS A 53 -25.93 27.45 25.16
C LYS A 53 -24.70 26.59 24.88
N LEU A 54 -24.00 26.81 23.77
CA LEU A 54 -22.72 26.16 23.48
C LEU A 54 -21.62 26.62 24.45
N GLU A 55 -21.64 27.87 24.93
CA GLU A 55 -20.73 28.34 25.99
C GLU A 55 -20.91 27.63 27.35
N THR A 56 -22.08 27.04 27.59
CA THR A 56 -22.38 26.27 28.81
C THR A 56 -22.06 24.78 28.71
N LEU A 57 -21.74 24.27 27.51
CA LEU A 57 -21.24 22.91 27.37
C LEU A 57 -19.86 22.82 28.01
N GLN A 58 -19.67 21.87 28.94
CA GLN A 58 -18.38 21.50 29.49
C GLN A 58 -17.53 20.76 28.45
N VAL A 59 -17.26 21.40 27.32
CA VAL A 59 -16.10 21.06 26.51
C VAL A 59 -14.90 21.71 27.21
N PRO A 60 -13.76 21.03 27.39
CA PRO A 60 -12.59 21.60 28.05
C PRO A 60 -12.27 22.96 27.45
N LYS A 61 -12.48 24.03 28.23
CA LYS A 61 -12.09 25.39 27.82
C LYS A 61 -10.59 25.32 27.57
N THR A 62 -10.19 25.53 26.32
CA THR A 62 -8.79 25.58 25.89
C THR A 62 -8.03 26.41 26.91
N SER A 63 -7.05 25.79 27.57
CA SER A 63 -6.39 26.38 28.73
C SER A 63 -5.90 27.80 28.39
N LYS A 64 -6.03 28.73 29.34
CA LYS A 64 -5.59 30.14 29.19
C LYS A 64 -4.10 30.31 28.84
N ASN A 65 -3.33 29.22 28.74
CA ASN A 65 -1.88 29.22 28.50
C ASN A 65 -1.44 28.41 27.27
N SER A 66 -2.35 27.94 26.41
CA SER A 66 -1.96 27.16 25.23
C SER A 66 -2.66 27.67 23.99
N ASN A 67 -1.88 28.26 23.09
CA ASN A 67 -2.26 28.62 21.73
C ASN A 67 -2.51 27.31 20.95
N PHE A 68 -3.69 26.71 21.13
CA PHE A 68 -4.05 25.41 20.55
C PHE A 68 -4.61 25.63 19.15
N ASP A 69 -3.78 25.33 18.16
CA ASP A 69 -4.11 25.53 16.75
C ASP A 69 -4.86 24.31 16.19
N TYR A 70 -6.18 24.43 16.10
CA TYR A 70 -7.06 23.42 15.51
C TYR A 70 -6.75 23.15 14.04
N THR A 71 -6.23 24.13 13.30
CA THR A 71 -5.88 23.93 11.88
C THR A 71 -4.65 23.04 11.76
N LYS A 72 -3.66 23.26 12.63
CA LYS A 72 -2.49 22.38 12.74
C LYS A 72 -2.90 20.97 13.17
N LEU A 73 -3.74 20.83 14.20
CA LEU A 73 -4.23 19.52 14.63
C LEU A 73 -4.98 18.79 13.50
N HIS A 74 -5.86 19.50 12.79
CA HIS A 74 -6.60 18.92 11.68
C HIS A 74 -5.67 18.48 10.54
N SER A 75 -4.66 19.27 10.20
CA SER A 75 -3.65 18.91 9.20
C SER A 75 -2.84 17.66 9.60
N GLN A 76 -2.48 17.55 10.87
CA GLN A 76 -1.80 16.37 11.42
C GLN A 76 -2.70 15.13 11.36
N ASN A 77 -3.97 15.27 11.73
CA ASN A 77 -4.92 14.16 11.68
C ASN A 77 -5.09 13.67 10.24
N ARG A 78 -5.25 14.59 9.27
CA ARG A 78 -5.33 14.23 7.85
C ARG A 78 -4.06 13.54 7.34
N ALA A 79 -2.88 13.95 7.78
CA ALA A 79 -1.62 13.30 7.43
C ALA A 79 -1.55 11.87 8.00
N LEU A 80 -1.99 11.68 9.24
CA LEU A 80 -2.07 10.36 9.88
C LEU A 80 -3.08 9.45 9.19
N GLU A 81 -4.27 9.96 8.83
CA GLU A 81 -5.28 9.23 8.07
C GLU A 81 -4.74 8.75 6.73
N LEU A 82 -3.99 9.60 6.03
CA LEU A 82 -3.41 9.27 4.73
C LEU A 82 -2.31 8.20 4.87
N THR A 83 -1.47 8.30 5.90
CA THR A 83 -0.44 7.30 6.21
C THR A 83 -1.08 5.96 6.58
N LEU A 84 -2.10 5.97 7.44
CA LEU A 84 -2.82 4.77 7.85
C LEU A 84 -3.48 4.08 6.65
N ALA A 85 -4.08 4.84 5.73
CA ALA A 85 -4.67 4.27 4.52
C ALA A 85 -3.63 3.55 3.65
N GLN A 86 -2.44 4.13 3.49
CA GLN A 86 -1.32 3.52 2.76
C GLN A 86 -0.82 2.25 3.45
N GLU A 87 -0.63 2.28 4.78
CA GLU A 87 -0.19 1.11 5.54
C GLU A 87 -1.20 -0.04 5.48
N LEU A 88 -2.50 0.26 5.56
CA LEU A 88 -3.56 -0.74 5.42
C LEU A 88 -3.58 -1.36 4.02
N GLU A 89 -3.35 -0.57 2.97
CA GLU A 89 -3.23 -1.09 1.61
C GLU A 89 -1.99 -2.00 1.46
N GLN A 90 -0.85 -1.60 2.02
CA GLN A 90 0.36 -2.42 2.02
C GLN A 90 0.16 -3.75 2.75
N ILE A 91 -0.48 -3.73 3.92
CA ILE A 91 -0.83 -4.95 4.67
C ILE A 91 -1.70 -5.87 3.81
N SER A 92 -2.74 -5.33 3.17
CA SER A 92 -3.62 -6.12 2.31
C SER A 92 -2.87 -6.79 1.14
N GLN A 93 -1.91 -6.08 0.52
CA GLN A 93 -1.07 -6.64 -0.54
C GLN A 93 -0.16 -7.77 -0.02
N MET A 94 0.48 -7.57 1.13
CA MET A 94 1.34 -8.59 1.74
C MET A 94 0.54 -9.84 2.16
N GLU A 95 -0.66 -9.66 2.72
CA GLU A 95 -1.54 -10.78 3.08
C GLU A 95 -1.93 -11.61 1.86
N MET A 96 -2.23 -10.95 0.74
CA MET A 96 -2.54 -11.61 -0.53
C MET A 96 -1.35 -12.41 -1.08
N GLN A 97 -0.13 -11.83 -1.02
CA GLN A 97 1.09 -12.53 -1.43
C GLN A 97 1.36 -13.75 -0.55
N LEU A 98 1.21 -13.62 0.77
CA LEU A 98 1.42 -14.72 1.70
C LEU A 98 0.40 -15.84 1.50
N GLU A 99 -0.86 -15.52 1.21
CA GLU A 99 -1.87 -16.52 0.86
C GLU A 99 -1.52 -17.25 -0.44
N HIS A 100 -1.07 -16.51 -1.46
CA HIS A 100 -0.63 -17.09 -2.73
C HIS A 100 0.57 -18.03 -2.55
N GLU A 101 1.62 -17.61 -1.86
CA GLU A 101 2.81 -18.42 -1.60
C GLU A 101 2.48 -19.69 -0.81
N LYS A 102 1.58 -19.59 0.18
CA LYS A 102 1.11 -20.73 0.96
C LYS A 102 0.38 -21.75 0.07
N LEU A 103 -0.53 -21.28 -0.78
CA LEU A 103 -1.26 -22.14 -1.72
C LEU A 103 -0.34 -22.77 -2.75
N GLN A 104 0.62 -22.01 -3.28
CA GLN A 104 1.61 -22.48 -4.25
C GLN A 104 2.52 -23.56 -3.64
N SER A 105 3.07 -23.31 -2.44
CA SER A 105 3.92 -24.27 -1.72
C SER A 105 3.17 -25.56 -1.41
N LEU A 106 1.91 -25.46 -0.97
CA LEU A 106 1.07 -26.64 -0.72
C LEU A 106 0.75 -27.41 -2.00
N ALA A 107 0.55 -26.72 -3.12
CA ALA A 107 0.31 -27.35 -4.41
C ALA A 107 1.54 -28.13 -4.90
N ILE A 108 2.73 -27.52 -4.81
CA ILE A 108 4.01 -28.17 -5.13
C ILE A 108 4.20 -29.40 -4.25
N PHE A 109 4.10 -29.26 -2.93
CA PHE A 109 4.26 -30.37 -2.00
C PHE A 109 3.29 -31.53 -2.26
N ARG A 110 2.02 -31.22 -2.56
CA ARG A 110 1.03 -32.25 -2.93
C ARG A 110 1.38 -32.96 -4.23
N SER A 111 1.93 -32.24 -5.21
CA SER A 111 2.35 -32.83 -6.48
C SER A 111 3.57 -33.74 -6.30
N ASP A 112 4.56 -33.31 -5.51
CA ASP A 112 5.76 -34.09 -5.20
C ASP A 112 5.41 -35.34 -4.41
N LYS A 113 4.53 -35.21 -3.40
CA LYS A 113 4.02 -36.37 -2.65
C LYS A 113 3.37 -37.40 -3.58
N LYS A 114 2.53 -36.97 -4.52
CA LYS A 114 1.90 -37.87 -5.50
C LYS A 114 2.93 -38.54 -6.42
N ALA A 115 3.95 -37.81 -6.86
CA ALA A 115 5.01 -38.34 -7.71
C ALA A 115 5.84 -39.40 -6.96
N VAL A 116 6.21 -39.12 -5.71
CA VAL A 116 6.91 -40.04 -4.82
C VAL A 116 6.06 -41.27 -4.53
N ASP A 117 4.80 -41.10 -4.15
CA ASP A 117 3.87 -42.22 -3.87
C ASP A 117 3.68 -43.12 -5.11
N SER A 118 3.57 -42.53 -6.30
CA SER A 118 3.47 -43.28 -7.55
C SER A 118 4.73 -44.09 -7.84
N ARG A 119 5.91 -43.47 -7.70
CA ARG A 119 7.21 -44.14 -7.85
C ARG A 119 7.36 -45.26 -6.83
N ASN A 120 6.98 -45.02 -5.58
CA ASN A 120 7.08 -46.00 -4.50
C ASN A 120 6.15 -47.20 -4.77
N LYS A 121 4.89 -46.97 -5.18
CA LYS A 121 3.96 -48.02 -5.63
C LYS A 121 4.51 -48.84 -6.80
N MET A 122 5.21 -48.21 -7.74
CA MET A 122 5.85 -48.92 -8.85
C MET A 122 7.03 -49.79 -8.38
N LEU A 123 7.86 -49.29 -7.47
CA LEU A 123 9.00 -50.03 -6.91
C LEU A 123 8.52 -51.24 -6.12
N GLN A 124 7.51 -51.06 -5.26
CA GLN A 124 6.84 -52.14 -4.51
C GLN A 124 6.35 -53.27 -5.42
N ARG A 125 5.83 -52.93 -6.62
CA ARG A 125 5.37 -53.92 -7.59
C ARG A 125 6.49 -54.66 -8.31
N ASN A 126 7.58 -53.98 -8.65
CA ASN A 126 8.48 -54.50 -9.69
C ASN A 126 9.87 -54.91 -9.20
N LYS A 127 10.43 -54.33 -8.12
CA LYS A 127 11.89 -54.43 -7.87
C LYS A 127 12.36 -54.28 -6.41
N LEU A 128 11.55 -54.60 -5.41
CA LEU A 128 12.02 -54.58 -4.01
C LEU A 128 12.43 -55.96 -3.51
N HIS A 129 13.54 -55.97 -2.77
CA HIS A 129 13.96 -57.11 -1.97
C HIS A 129 12.83 -57.50 -0.99
N PRO A 130 12.61 -58.79 -0.68
CA PRO A 130 11.52 -59.22 0.21
C PRO A 130 11.44 -58.44 1.53
N LEU A 131 12.59 -58.17 2.17
CA LEU A 131 12.70 -57.38 3.41
C LEU A 131 12.35 -55.89 3.29
N LEU A 132 12.19 -55.37 2.06
CA LEU A 132 11.87 -53.97 1.77
C LEU A 132 10.46 -53.81 1.21
N LYS A 133 9.74 -54.91 1.01
CA LYS A 133 8.31 -54.85 0.72
C LYS A 133 7.60 -54.42 1.98
N GLU A 134 6.62 -53.54 1.87
CA GLU A 134 5.77 -53.20 3.02
C GLU A 134 5.03 -54.47 3.46
N GLU A 135 5.56 -55.13 4.49
CA GLU A 135 4.79 -56.00 5.36
C GLU A 135 3.87 -55.06 6.14
N VAL A 136 2.56 -55.21 5.92
CA VAL A 136 1.54 -54.41 6.57
C VAL A 136 1.49 -54.82 8.04
N GLU A 137 2.33 -54.26 8.89
CA GLU A 137 2.09 -54.29 10.33
C GLU A 137 2.76 -53.13 11.08
N ASP A 138 1.89 -52.44 11.83
CA ASP A 138 2.03 -51.42 12.85
C ASP A 138 2.72 -50.08 12.57
N LEU A 139 1.96 -49.01 12.85
CA LEU A 139 2.43 -47.63 12.94
C LEU A 139 3.59 -47.55 13.94
N VAL A 140 4.82 -47.43 13.41
CA VAL A 140 5.98 -47.07 14.22
C VAL A 140 5.77 -45.64 14.71
N GLU A 141 5.64 -45.49 16.02
CA GLU A 141 5.53 -44.21 16.72
C GLU A 141 6.79 -43.38 16.42
N ILE A 142 6.60 -42.22 15.80
CA ILE A 142 7.70 -41.35 15.36
C ILE A 142 8.29 -40.69 16.61
N ASP A 143 9.55 -41.00 16.91
CA ASP A 143 10.30 -40.34 17.98
C ASP A 143 10.63 -38.89 17.57
N GLU A 144 9.83 -37.95 18.09
CA GLU A 144 9.97 -36.51 17.85
C GLU A 144 11.32 -35.96 18.34
N GLU A 145 11.99 -36.62 19.28
CA GLU A 145 13.29 -36.17 19.79
C GLU A 145 14.42 -36.45 18.80
N LEU A 146 14.35 -37.58 18.08
CA LEU A 146 15.32 -37.95 17.04
C LEU A 146 15.25 -37.00 15.84
N ILE A 147 14.04 -36.58 15.47
CA ILE A 147 13.80 -35.56 14.44
C ILE A 147 14.45 -34.24 14.88
N LYS A 148 14.24 -33.82 16.13
CA LYS A 148 14.82 -32.57 16.66
C LYS A 148 16.36 -32.55 16.65
N PHE A 149 17.00 -33.71 16.79
CA PHE A 149 18.45 -33.82 16.74
C PHE A 149 19.02 -33.64 15.33
N HIS A 150 18.33 -34.16 14.30
CA HIS A 150 18.73 -34.03 12.90
C HIS A 150 18.37 -32.67 12.28
N PHE A 151 17.41 -31.94 12.86
CA PHE A 151 17.04 -30.58 12.44
C PHE A 151 17.82 -29.45 13.15
N LYS A 152 18.98 -29.74 13.78
CA LYS A 152 19.93 -28.67 14.10
C LYS A 152 20.46 -28.11 12.78
N PRO A 153 20.18 -26.84 12.41
CA PRO A 153 20.78 -26.25 11.24
C PRO A 153 22.29 -26.24 11.49
N SER A 154 23.04 -26.95 10.64
CA SER A 154 24.49 -26.82 10.58
C SER A 154 24.81 -25.38 10.21
N LEU A 155 25.02 -24.54 11.23
CA LEU A 155 25.45 -23.14 11.15
C LEU A 155 26.90 -23.00 10.61
N ARG A 156 27.45 -24.04 9.97
CA ARG A 156 28.84 -24.12 9.51
C ARG A 156 29.08 -23.88 8.03
N ASP A 157 28.06 -23.79 7.19
CA ASP A 157 28.24 -23.38 5.79
C ASP A 157 27.61 -22.01 5.55
N LYS A 158 28.19 -20.98 6.19
CA LYS A 158 27.88 -19.56 5.93
C LYS A 158 28.36 -19.07 4.56
N SER A 159 28.91 -19.95 3.72
CA SER A 159 29.55 -19.63 2.45
C SER A 159 28.78 -20.08 1.20
N SER A 160 27.60 -20.72 1.33
CA SER A 160 26.85 -21.23 0.18
C SER A 160 25.75 -20.30 -0.36
N CYS A 161 25.40 -19.22 0.36
CA CYS A 161 24.62 -18.12 -0.22
C CYS A 161 25.58 -17.00 -0.60
N LEU A 162 26.36 -17.22 -1.65
CA LEU A 162 27.14 -16.15 -2.29
C LEU A 162 26.17 -15.36 -3.18
N TYR A 163 25.25 -14.61 -2.56
CA TYR A 163 24.41 -13.67 -3.30
C TYR A 163 25.34 -12.67 -3.97
N ASP A 164 25.26 -12.61 -5.31
CA ASP A 164 26.05 -11.75 -6.17
C ASP A 164 25.11 -10.66 -6.69
N PRO A 165 25.13 -9.44 -6.12
CA PRO A 165 24.21 -8.36 -6.48
C PRO A 165 24.29 -7.98 -7.96
N GLU A 166 25.44 -8.21 -8.61
CA GLU A 166 25.66 -7.90 -10.02
C GLU A 166 24.96 -8.88 -10.96
N LYS A 167 24.48 -10.03 -10.45
CA LYS A 167 23.75 -11.06 -11.20
C LYS A 167 22.27 -11.13 -10.88
N ASP A 168 21.80 -10.25 -10.02
CA ASP A 168 20.38 -10.14 -9.70
C ASP A 168 19.68 -9.26 -10.75
N ASP A 169 19.02 -9.92 -11.71
CA ASP A 169 18.29 -9.25 -12.80
C ASP A 169 17.25 -8.24 -12.26
N GLN A 170 16.63 -8.53 -11.11
CA GLN A 170 15.64 -7.62 -10.53
C GLN A 170 16.31 -6.37 -9.95
N LEU A 171 17.42 -6.55 -9.24
CA LEU A 171 18.19 -5.44 -8.69
C LEU A 171 18.76 -4.55 -9.81
N CYS A 172 19.26 -5.15 -10.88
CA CYS A 172 19.76 -4.42 -12.05
C CYS A 172 18.66 -3.63 -12.77
N GLU A 173 17.44 -4.19 -12.93
CA GLU A 173 16.32 -3.46 -13.53
C GLU A 173 15.85 -2.30 -12.64
N ILE A 174 15.86 -2.49 -11.32
CA ILE A 174 15.57 -1.42 -10.36
C ILE A 174 16.61 -0.30 -10.46
N GLU A 175 17.91 -0.64 -10.51
CA GLU A 175 19.00 0.33 -10.64
C GLU A 175 18.89 1.16 -11.94
N LYS A 176 18.58 0.50 -13.06
CA LYS A 176 18.35 1.19 -14.35
C LYS A 176 17.14 2.13 -14.28
N SER A 177 16.04 1.67 -13.69
CA SER A 177 14.82 2.46 -13.54
C SER A 177 15.04 3.71 -12.69
N LEU A 178 15.71 3.55 -11.54
CA LEU A 178 16.08 4.65 -10.65
C LEU A 178 17.02 5.65 -11.34
N SER A 179 18.04 5.14 -12.04
CA SER A 179 18.99 5.99 -12.78
C SER A 179 18.30 6.82 -13.86
N LEU A 180 17.34 6.23 -14.58
CA LEU A 180 16.57 6.92 -15.60
C LEU A 180 15.63 7.97 -14.98
N HIS A 181 15.00 7.64 -13.85
CA HIS A 181 14.14 8.57 -13.13
C HIS A 181 14.91 9.77 -12.58
N LEU A 182 16.07 9.54 -11.94
CA LEU A 182 16.94 10.60 -11.44
C LEU A 182 17.43 11.52 -12.56
N ARG A 183 17.86 10.95 -13.70
CA ARG A 183 18.25 11.75 -14.87
C ARG A 183 17.08 12.57 -15.43
N SER A 184 15.87 12.04 -15.38
CA SER A 184 14.67 12.79 -15.79
C SER A 184 14.37 13.94 -14.82
N ILE A 185 14.55 13.74 -13.52
CA ILE A 185 14.39 14.80 -12.52
C ILE A 185 15.44 15.88 -12.77
N GLU A 186 16.72 15.51 -12.89
CA GLU A 186 17.83 16.43 -13.17
C GLU A 186 17.56 17.28 -14.41
N LYS A 187 17.11 16.66 -15.51
CA LYS A 187 16.74 17.37 -16.73
C LYS A 187 15.56 18.34 -16.53
N ASN A 188 14.59 17.99 -15.70
CA ASN A 188 13.46 18.86 -15.42
C ASN A 188 13.88 20.04 -14.52
N THR A 189 14.77 19.81 -13.56
CA THR A 189 15.32 20.84 -12.68
C THR A 189 16.22 21.82 -13.43
N GLN A 190 16.92 21.37 -14.49
CA GLN A 190 17.75 22.25 -15.32
C GLN A 190 16.99 23.47 -15.84
N THR A 191 15.70 23.33 -16.19
CA THR A 191 14.90 24.47 -16.66
C THR A 191 14.63 25.51 -15.57
N ILE A 192 14.61 25.08 -14.31
CA ILE A 192 14.50 25.97 -13.14
C ILE A 192 15.84 26.66 -12.91
N ASP A 193 16.96 25.95 -13.03
CA ASP A 193 18.29 26.53 -12.91
C ASP A 193 18.55 27.57 -14.00
N ASP A 194 18.14 27.31 -15.24
CA ASP A 194 18.21 28.25 -16.35
C ASP A 194 17.37 29.52 -16.06
N LEU A 195 16.16 29.36 -15.51
CA LEU A 195 15.32 30.49 -15.11
C LEU A 195 15.94 31.31 -13.97
N VAL A 196 16.57 30.66 -12.99
CA VAL A 196 17.28 31.37 -11.89
C VAL A 196 18.42 32.21 -12.46
N ASN A 197 19.19 31.66 -13.40
CA ASN A 197 20.26 32.40 -14.07
C ASN A 197 19.71 33.60 -14.87
N GLU A 198 18.60 33.45 -15.58
CA GLU A 198 17.95 34.56 -16.29
C GLU A 198 17.43 35.64 -15.34
N ILE A 199 16.89 35.26 -14.17
CA ILE A 199 16.46 36.20 -13.13
C ILE A 199 17.67 36.97 -12.58
N ASP A 200 18.77 36.29 -12.29
CA ASP A 200 20.00 36.93 -11.80
C ASP A 200 20.59 37.89 -12.84
N GLU A 201 20.57 37.54 -14.13
CA GLU A 201 21.00 38.43 -15.23
C GLU A 201 20.07 39.65 -15.38
N ALA A 202 18.77 39.44 -15.26
CA ALA A 202 17.77 40.51 -15.33
C ALA A 202 17.90 41.46 -14.13
N GLU A 203 18.14 40.92 -12.92
CA GLU A 203 18.41 41.70 -11.72
C GLU A 203 19.66 42.55 -11.91
N ASN A 204 20.78 41.93 -12.33
CA ASN A 204 22.03 42.65 -12.57
C ASN A 204 21.87 43.75 -13.64
N SER A 205 21.12 43.47 -14.71
CA SER A 205 20.83 44.44 -15.77
C SER A 205 19.98 45.60 -15.24
N LEU A 206 18.98 45.32 -14.40
CA LEU A 206 18.14 46.32 -13.75
C LEU A 206 18.96 47.19 -12.79
N LEU A 207 19.82 46.57 -11.97
CA LEU A 207 20.74 47.27 -11.07
C LEU A 207 21.65 48.23 -11.85
N GLN A 208 22.20 47.77 -12.98
CA GLN A 208 23.05 48.60 -13.83
C GLN A 208 22.28 49.76 -14.47
N LEU A 209 21.05 49.54 -14.93
CA LEU A 209 20.19 50.60 -15.48
C LEU A 209 19.81 51.64 -14.41
N MET A 210 19.47 51.19 -13.20
CA MET A 210 19.12 52.07 -12.08
C MET A 210 20.32 52.91 -11.63
N LYS A 211 21.52 52.32 -11.60
CA LYS A 211 22.77 53.02 -11.35
C LYS A 211 23.04 54.10 -12.39
N ASN A 212 22.88 53.77 -13.67
CA ASN A 212 23.02 54.73 -14.76
C ASN A 212 21.97 55.87 -14.70
N ALA A 213 20.81 55.61 -14.10
CA ALA A 213 19.75 56.60 -13.88
C ALA A 213 19.90 57.40 -12.57
N GLY A 214 20.92 57.14 -11.75
CA GLY A 214 21.15 57.83 -10.46
C GLY A 214 20.14 57.47 -9.36
N LEU A 215 19.57 56.25 -9.41
CA LEU A 215 18.56 55.76 -8.46
C LEU A 215 19.15 54.80 -7.39
N ASP A 216 20.48 54.80 -7.22
CA ASP A 216 21.21 53.88 -6.33
C ASP A 216 20.72 53.92 -4.86
N ASP A 217 20.32 55.10 -4.38
CA ASP A 217 19.90 55.30 -2.99
C ASP A 217 18.59 54.59 -2.62
N LYS A 218 17.73 54.25 -3.61
CA LYS A 218 16.47 53.53 -3.38
C LYS A 218 16.65 52.02 -3.21
N LEU A 219 17.86 51.51 -3.40
CA LEU A 219 18.16 50.08 -3.39
C LEU A 219 18.44 49.55 -1.98
N VAL A 220 19.17 50.33 -1.17
CA VAL A 220 19.59 49.96 0.19
C VAL A 220 18.40 49.76 1.12
N GLU A 221 17.27 50.42 0.83
CA GLU A 221 16.05 50.37 1.65
C GLU A 221 15.20 49.11 1.39
N LYS A 222 15.45 48.36 0.31
CA LYS A 222 14.62 47.19 -0.08
C LYS A 222 15.32 45.83 -0.03
N VAL A 223 16.65 45.78 0.02
CA VAL A 223 17.43 44.52 0.03
C VAL A 223 17.75 44.01 1.45
N CYS A 224 17.47 44.80 2.50
CA CYS A 224 17.76 44.46 3.91
C CYS A 224 16.58 43.85 4.71
N LEU A 225 15.63 43.14 4.07
CA LEU A 225 14.56 42.41 4.75
C LEU A 225 14.64 40.91 4.47
#